data_AF-A0AA97A652-F1
#
_entry.id   AF-A0AA97A652-F1
#
_cell.length_a   1.000
_cell.length_b   1.000
_cell.length_c   1.000
_cell.angle_alpha   90.00
_cell.angle_beta   90.00
_cell.angle_gamma   90.00
#
_symmetry.space_group_name_H-M   'P 1'
#
loop_
_entity.id
_entity.type
_entity.pdbx_description
1 polymer ?
#
loop_
_entity_poly.entity_id
_entity_poly.type
_entity_poly.pdbx_seq_one_letter_code
_entity_poly.pdbx_strand_id
1 'polypeptide(L)'
;MAPSTGRQYARTLETGDRYITADVDNKRHEVTVSTVSEHLDDSNSVYHQHADPVRYAHHTYSAVVHVTYRAPRCPHGHDWRWCERRPCVDCEWPDEIDTAYMGNAPARTAS
;
A
#
# COMPACT_ATOMS: atom_id res chain seq x y z
N MET A 1 12.60 -9.13 9.68
CA MET A 1 11.33 -9.76 10.13
C MET A 1 10.32 -9.46 9.04
N ALA A 2 9.78 -10.47 8.35
CA ALA A 2 8.82 -10.21 7.27
C ALA A 2 7.53 -9.65 7.87
N PRO A 3 6.95 -8.56 7.33
CA PRO A 3 5.69 -8.04 7.85
C PRO A 3 4.61 -9.12 7.69
N SER A 4 3.88 -9.40 8.77
CA SER A 4 2.79 -10.38 8.78
C SER A 4 1.46 -9.74 8.41
N THR A 5 0.51 -10.56 7.98
CA THR A 5 -0.89 -10.17 7.78
C THR A 5 -1.63 -10.05 9.13
N GLY A 6 -2.88 -9.58 9.11
CA GLY A 6 -3.70 -9.37 10.30
C GLY A 6 -3.66 -7.94 10.81
N ARG A 7 -3.83 -7.76 12.13
CA ARG A 7 -3.84 -6.42 12.75
C ARG A 7 -2.43 -5.83 12.77
N GLN A 8 -2.23 -4.74 12.05
CA GLN A 8 -0.93 -4.07 11.91
C GLN A 8 -1.11 -2.56 11.98
N TYR A 9 -0.07 -1.82 12.37
CA TYR A 9 -0.11 -0.36 12.30
C TYR A 9 -0.15 0.11 10.84
N ALA A 10 -0.99 1.11 10.54
CA ALA A 10 -1.16 1.66 9.20
C ALA A 10 0.15 2.22 8.62
N ARG A 11 1.05 2.74 9.46
CA ARG A 11 2.40 3.20 9.08
C ARG A 11 3.31 2.12 8.49
N THR A 12 2.95 0.85 8.62
CA THR A 12 3.72 -0.27 8.04
C THR A 12 3.27 -0.63 6.63
N LEU A 13 2.23 0.03 6.12
CA LEU A 13 1.75 -0.16 4.75
C LEU A 13 2.76 0.41 3.76
N GLU A 14 3.01 -0.34 2.70
CA GLU A 14 3.80 0.13 1.54
C GLU A 14 3.06 -0.21 0.24
N THR A 15 3.58 0.31 -0.87
CA THR A 15 3.08 0.06 -2.22
C THR A 15 2.82 -1.43 -2.48
N GLY A 16 1.64 -1.76 -3.00
CA GLY A 16 1.18 -3.12 -3.30
C GLY A 16 0.51 -3.85 -2.14
N ASP A 17 0.63 -3.37 -0.90
CA ASP A 17 -0.07 -3.99 0.23
C ASP A 17 -1.58 -3.93 0.08
N ARG A 18 -2.26 -4.87 0.74
CA ARG A 18 -3.72 -4.88 0.79
C ARG A 18 -4.22 -4.90 2.20
N TYR A 19 -5.28 -4.13 2.43
CA TYR A 19 -5.91 -4.05 3.72
C TYR A 19 -7.39 -3.70 3.61
N ILE A 20 -8.10 -3.91 4.71
CA ILE A 20 -9.51 -3.54 4.80
C ILE A 20 -9.65 -2.10 5.30
N THR A 21 -10.30 -1.26 4.50
CA THR A 21 -10.75 0.07 4.88
C THR A 21 -12.27 0.18 4.78
N ALA A 22 -12.85 1.27 5.30
CA ALA A 22 -14.26 1.58 5.15
C ALA A 22 -14.44 2.79 4.23
N ASP A 23 -15.52 2.81 3.45
CA ASP A 23 -15.96 3.99 2.71
C ASP A 23 -16.79 4.94 3.60
N VAL A 24 -17.32 6.01 2.99
CA VAL A 24 -18.14 7.02 3.67
C VAL A 24 -19.45 6.47 4.24
N ASP A 25 -19.93 5.33 3.73
CA ASP A 25 -21.13 4.63 4.18
C ASP A 25 -20.81 3.53 5.21
N ASN A 26 -19.57 3.48 5.71
CA ASN A 26 -19.03 2.43 6.59
C ASN A 26 -19.03 1.02 5.98
N LYS A 27 -19.16 0.89 4.66
CA LYS A 27 -19.00 -0.40 3.99
C LYS A 27 -17.52 -0.72 3.87
N ARG A 28 -17.17 -1.97 4.22
CA ARG A 28 -15.79 -2.44 4.23
C ARG A 28 -15.37 -2.91 2.83
N HIS A 29 -14.18 -2.49 2.42
CA HIS A 29 -13.57 -2.84 1.14
C HIS A 29 -12.13 -3.27 1.36
N GLU A 30 -11.69 -4.30 0.65
CA GLU A 30 -10.27 -4.54 0.46
C GLU A 30 -9.76 -3.56 -0.60
N VAL A 31 -8.65 -2.90 -0.30
CA VAL A 31 -7.99 -1.93 -1.19
C VAL A 31 -6.52 -2.28 -1.32
N THR A 32 -5.91 -1.86 -2.43
CA THR A 32 -4.49 -2.04 -2.69
C THR A 32 -3.77 -0.69 -2.64
N VAL A 33 -2.70 -0.62 -1.86
CA VAL A 33 -1.91 0.61 -1.69
C VAL A 33 -1.17 0.92 -2.99
N SER A 34 -1.39 2.11 -3.53
CA SER A 34 -0.58 2.67 -4.63
C SER A 34 0.55 3.53 -4.10
N THR A 35 0.23 4.40 -3.13
CA THR A 35 1.17 5.41 -2.61
C THR A 35 0.92 5.66 -1.15
N VAL A 36 1.99 5.90 -0.38
CA VAL A 36 1.90 6.47 0.96
C VAL A 36 2.57 7.84 0.96
N SER A 37 1.90 8.83 1.55
CA SER A 37 2.46 10.14 1.84
C SER A 37 2.49 10.34 3.35
N GLU A 38 3.68 10.55 3.90
CA GLU A 38 3.88 10.88 5.31
C GLU A 38 3.67 12.38 5.53
N HIS A 39 3.16 12.75 6.71
CA HIS A 39 2.96 14.13 7.14
C HIS A 39 3.87 14.45 8.34
N LEU A 40 4.02 15.75 8.65
CA LEU A 40 4.88 16.21 9.75
C LEU A 40 4.33 15.87 11.16
N ASP A 41 3.05 15.55 11.26
CA ASP A 41 2.36 15.20 12.51
C ASP A 41 2.33 13.69 12.79
N ASP A 42 3.25 12.94 12.15
CA ASP A 42 3.34 11.48 12.21
C ASP A 42 2.11 10.73 11.68
N SER A 43 1.17 11.45 11.04
CA SER A 43 0.08 10.85 10.27
C SER A 43 0.54 10.47 8.86
N ASN A 44 -0.23 9.60 8.21
CA ASN A 44 0.01 9.26 6.81
C ASN A 44 -1.30 9.22 6.02
N SER A 45 -1.21 9.65 4.76
CA SER A 45 -2.23 9.44 3.74
C SER A 45 -1.85 8.25 2.88
N VAL A 46 -2.75 7.27 2.80
CA VAL A 46 -2.61 6.07 1.98
C VAL A 46 -3.53 6.23 0.78
N TYR A 47 -2.95 6.25 -0.41
CA TYR A 47 -3.67 6.29 -1.68
C TYR A 47 -3.80 4.87 -2.23
N HIS A 48 -4.95 4.57 -2.79
CA HIS A 48 -5.27 3.24 -3.33
C HIS A 48 -5.26 3.26 -4.87
N GLN A 49 -5.33 2.07 -5.47
CA GLN A 49 -5.41 1.94 -6.92
C GLN A 49 -6.67 2.62 -7.47
N HIS A 50 -6.64 3.08 -8.72
CA HIS A 50 -7.78 3.78 -9.33
C HIS A 50 -9.03 2.90 -9.46
N ALA A 51 -8.83 1.58 -9.59
CA ALA A 51 -9.91 0.60 -9.64
C ALA A 51 -10.56 0.33 -8.28
N ASP A 52 -9.96 0.76 -7.16
CA ASP A 52 -10.49 0.53 -5.83
C ASP A 52 -11.66 1.49 -5.51
N PRO A 53 -12.67 1.03 -4.74
CA PRO A 53 -13.85 1.84 -4.42
C PRO A 53 -13.55 3.01 -3.48
N VAL A 54 -12.45 2.94 -2.72
CA VAL A 54 -12.00 4.01 -1.83
C VAL A 54 -10.69 4.55 -2.39
N ARG A 55 -10.66 5.84 -2.77
CA ARG A 55 -9.45 6.43 -3.40
C ARG A 55 -8.28 6.62 -2.45
N TYR A 56 -8.54 6.99 -1.21
CA TYR A 56 -7.51 7.21 -0.21
C TYR A 56 -8.08 7.10 1.20
N ALA A 57 -7.21 6.89 2.19
CA ALA A 57 -7.51 6.96 3.60
C ALA A 57 -6.43 7.75 4.35
N HIS A 58 -6.84 8.46 5.40
CA HIS A 58 -5.92 9.15 6.29
C HIS A 58 -5.84 8.41 7.62
N HIS A 59 -4.63 8.22 8.14
CA HIS A 59 -4.37 7.44 9.34
C HIS A 59 -3.46 8.21 10.28
N THR A 60 -3.82 8.22 11.56
CA THR A 60 -2.93 8.70 12.62
C THR A 60 -1.81 7.70 12.86
N TYR A 61 -0.72 8.13 13.51
CA TYR A 61 0.43 7.30 13.83
C TYR A 61 0.10 5.95 14.49
N SER A 62 -0.90 5.95 15.38
CA SER A 62 -1.33 4.77 16.15
C SER A 62 -2.44 3.96 15.49
N ALA A 63 -2.91 4.35 14.31
CA ALA A 63 -3.99 3.67 13.61
C ALA A 63 -3.62 2.22 13.28
N VAL A 64 -4.57 1.31 13.51
CA VAL A 64 -4.42 -0.13 13.24
C VAL A 64 -5.40 -0.53 12.14
N VAL A 65 -4.88 -1.23 11.14
CA VAL A 65 -5.62 -1.76 10.00
C VAL A 65 -5.56 -3.28 9.97
N HIS A 66 -6.46 -3.91 9.23
CA HIS A 66 -6.41 -5.35 8.96
C HIS A 66 -5.78 -5.58 7.59
N VAL A 67 -4.49 -5.94 7.59
CA VAL A 67 -3.73 -6.25 6.38
C VAL A 67 -4.05 -7.67 5.92
N THR A 68 -4.49 -7.81 4.68
CA THR A 68 -4.84 -9.10 4.08
C THR A 68 -3.72 -9.66 3.20
N TYR A 69 -2.85 -8.79 2.68
CA TYR A 69 -1.70 -9.18 1.87
C TYR A 69 -0.52 -8.22 2.04
N ARG A 70 0.69 -8.78 1.97
CA ARG A 70 1.94 -8.03 1.98
C ARG A 70 2.65 -8.23 0.66
N ALA A 71 2.84 -7.15 -0.08
CA ALA A 71 3.58 -7.20 -1.33
C ALA A 71 5.08 -7.36 -1.07
N PRO A 72 5.84 -7.92 -2.04
CA PRO A 72 7.28 -8.06 -1.94
C PRO A 72 7.97 -6.73 -1.62
N ARG A 73 8.90 -6.75 -0.68
CA ARG A 73 9.70 -5.57 -0.32
C ARG A 73 10.98 -5.53 -1.12
N CYS A 74 11.50 -4.33 -1.36
CA CYS A 74 12.82 -4.19 -1.95
C CYS A 74 13.86 -4.86 -1.04
N PRO A 75 14.78 -5.66 -1.59
CA PRO A 75 15.83 -6.34 -0.81
C PRO A 75 16.76 -5.38 -0.07
N HIS A 76 16.81 -4.10 -0.46
CA HIS A 76 17.62 -3.07 0.17
C HIS A 76 16.93 -2.39 1.37
N GLY A 77 15.68 -2.78 1.70
CA GLY A 77 14.96 -2.25 2.86
C GLY A 77 14.36 -0.85 2.68
N HIS A 78 14.21 -0.41 1.43
CA HIS A 78 13.58 0.86 1.07
C HIS A 78 12.27 0.61 0.30
N ASP A 79 11.39 1.62 0.19
CA ASP A 79 10.27 1.55 -0.75
C ASP A 79 10.82 1.41 -2.19
N TRP A 80 10.11 0.67 -3.05
CA TRP A 80 10.54 0.42 -4.43
C TRP A 80 10.81 1.71 -5.22
N ARG A 81 10.11 2.82 -4.95
CA ARG A 81 10.38 4.15 -5.55
C ARG A 81 11.79 4.63 -5.32
N TRP A 82 12.38 4.26 -4.20
CA TRP A 82 13.76 4.64 -3.87
C TRP A 82 14.76 3.98 -4.82
N CYS A 83 14.40 2.84 -5.41
CA CYS A 83 15.23 2.13 -6.37
C CYS A 83 15.41 2.87 -7.70
N GLU A 84 14.50 3.77 -8.09
CA GLU A 84 14.64 4.57 -9.33
C GLU A 84 15.88 5.49 -9.29
N ARG A 85 16.41 5.81 -8.11
CA ARG A 85 17.50 6.81 -7.93
C ARG A 85 18.82 6.23 -7.39
N ARG A 86 18.99 4.90 -7.38
CA ARG A 86 20.03 4.08 -6.70
C ARG A 86 19.64 3.74 -5.25
N PRO A 87 19.97 2.54 -4.72
CA PRO A 87 20.95 1.54 -5.17
C PRO A 87 20.40 0.42 -6.06
N CYS A 88 19.09 0.35 -6.32
CA CYS A 88 18.46 -0.76 -7.05
C CYS A 88 18.17 -0.43 -8.53
N VAL A 89 19.01 0.38 -9.18
CA VAL A 89 18.87 0.70 -10.62
C VAL A 89 18.92 -0.56 -11.50
N ASP A 90 19.55 -1.64 -11.00
CA ASP A 90 19.65 -2.93 -11.67
C ASP A 90 18.56 -3.95 -11.21
N CYS A 91 17.66 -3.56 -10.31
CA CYS A 91 16.56 -4.41 -9.88
C CYS A 91 15.30 -4.09 -10.68
N GLU A 92 14.77 -5.11 -11.37
CA GLU A 92 13.46 -5.01 -12.00
C GLU A 92 12.38 -4.92 -10.93
N TRP A 93 11.45 -3.97 -11.11
CA TRP A 93 10.27 -3.88 -10.27
C TRP A 93 9.39 -5.10 -10.54
N PRO A 94 8.90 -5.83 -9.52
CA PRO A 94 7.90 -6.85 -9.74
C PRO A 94 6.67 -6.23 -10.41
N ASP A 95 6.10 -6.89 -11.43
CA ASP A 95 4.92 -6.40 -12.18
C ASP A 95 3.78 -5.95 -11.26
N GLU A 96 3.56 -6.66 -10.15
CA GLU A 96 2.53 -6.31 -9.16
C GLU A 96 2.80 -4.95 -8.51
N ILE A 97 4.06 -4.64 -8.18
CA ILE A 97 4.45 -3.38 -7.57
C ILE A 97 4.36 -2.25 -8.59
N ASP A 98 4.86 -2.45 -9.82
CA ASP A 98 4.77 -1.46 -10.89
C ASP A 98 3.29 -1.10 -11.20
N THR A 99 2.46 -2.13 -11.35
CA THR A 99 1.02 -1.97 -11.56
C THR A 99 0.34 -1.22 -10.41
N ALA A 100 0.69 -1.53 -9.17
CA ALA A 100 0.15 -0.85 -7.99
C ALA A 100 0.61 0.59 -7.90
N TYR A 101 1.88 0.85 -8.17
CA TYR A 101 2.47 2.18 -8.14
C TYR A 101 1.83 3.10 -9.17
N MET A 102 1.72 2.63 -10.41
CA MET A 102 1.05 3.35 -11.50
C MET A 102 -0.45 3.55 -11.26
N GLY A 103 -1.02 2.89 -10.26
CA GLY A 103 -2.44 2.99 -9.91
C GLY A 103 -3.38 2.33 -10.94
N ASN A 104 -2.83 1.58 -11.90
CA ASN A 104 -3.51 1.10 -13.10
C ASN A 104 -3.87 -0.39 -13.04
N ALA A 105 -4.00 -0.96 -11.85
CA ALA A 105 -4.37 -2.36 -11.76
C ALA A 105 -5.74 -2.61 -12.38
N PRO A 106 -5.90 -3.73 -13.12
CA PRO A 106 -7.21 -4.15 -13.57
C PRO A 106 -8.11 -4.41 -12.37
N ALA A 107 -9.39 -4.04 -12.48
CA ALA A 107 -10.39 -4.38 -11.48
C ALA A 107 -10.38 -5.90 -11.26
N ARG A 108 -10.21 -6.33 -10.00
CA ARG A 108 -10.22 -7.78 -9.71
C ARG A 108 -11.61 -8.33 -10.01
N THR A 109 -11.66 -9.36 -10.85
CA THR A 109 -12.84 -10.22 -10.95
C THR A 109 -13.11 -10.81 -9.58
N ALA A 110 -14.31 -10.56 -9.06
CA ALA A 110 -14.77 -11.19 -7.83
C ALA A 110 -14.58 -12.72 -7.98
N SER A 111 -13.85 -13.32 -7.04
CA SER A 111 -13.77 -14.78 -6.89
C SER A 111 -14.98 -15.28 -6.12
#